data_AF-A0A3C0UAP7-F1
#
_entry.id   AF-A0A3C0UAP7-F1
#
_cell.length_a   1.000
_cell.length_b   1.000
_cell.length_c   1.000
_cell.angle_alpha   90.00
_cell.angle_beta   90.00
_cell.angle_gamma   90.00
#
_symmetry.space_group_name_H-M   'P 1'
#
loop_
_entity.id
_entity.type
_entity.pdbx_description
1 polymer ?
#
loop_
_entity_poly.entity_id
_entity_poly.type
_entity_poly.pdbx_seq_one_letter_code
_entity_poly.pdbx_strand_id
1 'polypeptide(L)'
;CPWVAAQQALAAGHSTMEEMMLLTIHGILHLLGYDHASKEQERQMFGLQRQLLLTFFALRQGFEDRASLPAGTPDALAEWDREHGSGRQVAK
;
A
#
# COMPACT_ATOMS: atom_id res chain seq x y z
N CYS A 1 -18.72 7.72 -5.74
CA CYS A 1 -19.41 8.57 -4.75
C CYS A 1 -18.49 8.81 -3.56
N PRO A 2 -18.03 10.06 -3.29
CA PRO A 2 -17.01 10.33 -2.28
C PRO A 2 -17.36 9.87 -0.86
N TRP A 3 -18.64 9.96 -0.47
CA TRP A 3 -19.10 9.50 0.84
C TRP A 3 -18.97 7.97 1.01
N VAL A 4 -19.28 7.19 -0.03
CA VAL A 4 -19.12 5.72 -0.01
C VAL A 4 -17.65 5.36 0.11
N ALA A 5 -16.79 6.03 -0.66
CA ALA A 5 -15.35 5.85 -0.59
C ALA A 5 -14.80 6.16 0.82
N ALA A 6 -15.31 7.19 1.50
CA ALA A 6 -14.90 7.49 2.87
C ALA A 6 -15.26 6.36 3.85
N GLN A 7 -16.43 5.74 3.70
CA GLN A 7 -16.84 4.60 4.54
C GLN A 7 -16.01 3.35 4.25
N GLN A 8 -15.77 3.05 2.98
CA GLN A 8 -14.94 1.92 2.57
C GLN A 8 -13.50 2.10 3.04
N ALA A 9 -12.95 3.30 2.89
CA ALA A 9 -11.61 3.66 3.35
C ALA A 9 -11.43 3.45 4.86
N LEU A 10 -12.41 3.88 5.66
CA LEU A 10 -12.41 3.68 7.11
C LEU A 10 -12.41 2.19 7.47
N ALA A 11 -13.22 1.38 6.78
CA ALA A 11 -13.30 -0.06 7.04
C ALA A 11 -12.02 -0.81 6.61
N ALA A 12 -11.35 -0.35 5.55
CA ALA A 12 -10.15 -0.97 5.00
C ALA A 12 -8.83 -0.44 5.60
N GLY A 13 -8.87 0.63 6.41
CA GLY A 13 -7.70 1.15 7.15
C GLY A 13 -6.73 1.97 6.29
N HIS A 14 -7.24 2.69 5.30
CA HIS A 14 -6.48 3.56 4.41
C HIS A 14 -7.21 4.89 4.19
N SER A 15 -6.57 5.87 3.55
CA SER A 15 -7.15 7.20 3.33
C SER A 15 -8.28 7.19 2.31
N THR A 16 -9.22 8.14 2.42
CA THR A 16 -10.27 8.31 1.42
C THR A 16 -9.71 8.59 0.02
N MET A 17 -8.55 9.24 -0.08
CA MET A 17 -7.89 9.48 -1.37
C MET A 17 -7.39 8.18 -2.00
N GLU A 18 -6.78 7.29 -1.21
CA GLU A 18 -6.36 5.96 -1.69
C GLU A 18 -7.54 5.13 -2.16
N GLU A 19 -8.67 5.16 -1.44
CA GLU A 19 -9.88 4.46 -1.87
C GLU A 19 -10.47 5.06 -3.15
N MET A 20 -10.46 6.38 -3.30
CA MET A 20 -10.86 7.02 -4.55
C MET A 20 -9.97 6.60 -5.73
N MET A 21 -8.65 6.46 -5.53
CA MET A 21 -7.74 5.95 -6.56
C MET A 21 -8.01 4.48 -6.91
N LEU A 22 -8.27 3.66 -5.88
CA LEU A 22 -8.64 2.25 -6.03
C LEU A 22 -9.91 2.11 -6.87
N LEU A 23 -10.98 2.80 -6.49
CA LEU A 23 -12.26 2.78 -7.21
C LEU A 23 -12.14 3.34 -8.63
N THR A 24 -11.27 4.33 -8.85
CA THR A 24 -11.03 4.90 -10.19
C THR A 24 -10.43 3.85 -11.12
N ILE A 25 -9.35 3.18 -10.69
CA ILE A 25 -8.71 2.13 -11.51
C ILE A 25 -9.65 0.94 -11.67
N HIS A 26 -10.37 0.56 -10.62
CA HIS A 26 -11.38 -0.49 -10.65
C HIS A 26 -12.44 -0.23 -11.73
N GLY A 27 -13.02 0.99 -11.75
CA GLY A 27 -13.98 1.40 -12.76
C GLY A 27 -13.40 1.37 -14.17
N ILE A 28 -12.16 1.84 -14.37
CA ILE A 28 -11.47 1.78 -15.67
C ILE A 28 -11.28 0.33 -16.13
N LEU A 29 -10.86 -0.56 -15.24
CA LEU A 29 -10.68 -1.98 -15.57
C LEU A 29 -12.00 -2.62 -16.01
N HIS A 30 -13.11 -2.31 -15.35
CA HIS A 30 -14.43 -2.74 -15.81
C HIS A 30 -14.79 -2.20 -17.19
N LEU A 31 -14.51 -0.93 -17.47
CA LEU A 31 -14.73 -0.34 -18.80
C LEU A 31 -13.87 -0.99 -19.89
N LEU A 32 -12.70 -1.54 -19.53
CA LEU A 32 -11.81 -2.28 -20.42
C LEU A 32 -12.19 -3.77 -20.55
N GLY A 33 -13.29 -4.22 -19.92
CA GLY A 33 -13.79 -5.58 -20.01
C GLY A 33 -13.20 -6.56 -19.00
N TYR A 34 -12.45 -6.09 -18.01
CA TYR A 34 -12.06 -6.92 -16.87
C TYR A 34 -13.24 -7.07 -15.91
N ASP A 35 -13.34 -8.24 -15.31
CA ASP A 35 -14.35 -8.58 -14.32
C ASP A 35 -13.69 -9.35 -13.17
N HIS A 36 -14.44 -9.64 -12.11
CA HIS A 36 -13.99 -10.41 -10.95
C HIS A 36 -15.09 -11.36 -10.43
N ALA A 37 -15.98 -11.85 -11.30
CA ALA A 37 -17.06 -12.76 -10.93
C ALA A 37 -16.57 -14.20 -10.64
N SER A 38 -15.49 -14.64 -11.29
CA SER A 38 -14.82 -15.91 -11.01
C SER A 38 -13.45 -15.69 -10.37
N LYS A 39 -12.91 -16.72 -9.69
CA LYS A 39 -11.59 -16.67 -9.06
C LYS A 39 -10.46 -16.34 -10.04
N GLU A 40 -10.57 -16.81 -11.28
CA GLU A 40 -9.55 -16.54 -12.31
C GLU A 40 -9.60 -15.08 -12.76
N GLN A 41 -10.79 -14.56 -13.03
CA GLN A 41 -11.02 -13.17 -13.37
C GLN A 41 -10.59 -12.23 -12.23
N GLU A 42 -10.97 -12.56 -10.99
CA GLU A 42 -10.58 -11.84 -9.78
C GLU A 42 -9.06 -11.73 -9.66
N ARG A 43 -8.35 -12.86 -9.83
CA ARG A 43 -6.88 -12.88 -9.79
C ARG A 43 -6.27 -11.95 -10.85
N GLN A 44 -6.82 -11.94 -12.06
CA GLN A 44 -6.34 -11.08 -13.14
C GLN A 44 -6.61 -9.60 -12.85
N MET A 45 -7.86 -9.25 -12.53
CA MET A 45 -8.27 -7.86 -12.32
C MET A 45 -7.61 -7.25 -11.08
N PHE A 46 -7.61 -7.95 -9.93
CA PHE A 46 -7.00 -7.43 -8.71
C PHE A 46 -5.47 -7.40 -8.81
N GLY A 47 -4.87 -8.35 -9.54
CA GLY A 47 -3.45 -8.31 -9.86
C GLY A 47 -3.07 -7.05 -10.63
N LEU A 48 -3.80 -6.74 -11.71
CA LEU A 48 -3.59 -5.54 -12.51
C LEU A 48 -3.85 -4.25 -11.72
N GLN A 49 -4.95 -4.20 -10.96
CA GLN A 49 -5.29 -3.05 -10.11
C GLN A 49 -4.16 -2.73 -9.13
N ARG A 50 -3.63 -3.77 -8.45
CA ARG A 50 -2.48 -3.62 -7.53
C ARG A 50 -1.23 -3.15 -8.25
N GLN A 51 -0.89 -3.76 -9.38
CA GLN A 51 0.30 -3.39 -10.15
C GLN A 51 0.25 -1.93 -10.57
N LEU A 52 -0.87 -1.48 -11.15
CA LEU A 52 -1.06 -0.11 -11.61
C LEU A 52 -0.94 0.91 -10.47
N LEU A 53 -1.58 0.66 -9.32
CA LEU A 53 -1.49 1.52 -8.15
C LEU A 53 -0.07 1.61 -7.61
N LEU A 54 0.61 0.48 -7.43
CA LEU A 54 1.98 0.46 -6.91
C LEU A 54 2.95 1.15 -7.86
N THR A 55 2.83 0.93 -9.17
CA THR A 55 3.65 1.63 -10.16
C THR A 55 3.37 3.12 -10.14
N PHE A 56 2.10 3.55 -10.04
CA PHE A 56 1.74 4.96 -9.96
C PHE A 56 2.36 5.63 -8.72
N PHE A 57 2.28 4.99 -7.55
CA PHE A 57 2.89 5.52 -6.32
C PHE A 57 4.42 5.57 -6.40
N ALA A 58 5.05 4.52 -6.94
CA ALA A 58 6.50 4.48 -7.10
C ALA A 58 7.00 5.60 -8.03
N LEU A 59 6.27 5.91 -9.11
CA LEU A 59 6.66 6.91 -10.10
C LEU A 59 6.40 8.35 -9.65
N ARG A 60 5.45 8.58 -8.72
CA ARG A 60 4.99 9.94 -8.39
C ARG A 60 5.47 10.52 -7.07
N GLN A 61 6.36 9.84 -6.32
CA GLN A 61 6.89 10.26 -5.01
C GLN A 61 6.20 11.50 -4.42
N GLY A 62 5.05 11.31 -3.75
CA GLY A 62 4.44 12.38 -2.94
C GLY A 62 2.91 12.37 -2.82
N PHE A 63 2.38 11.59 -1.87
CA PHE A 63 1.73 12.19 -0.70
C PHE A 63 2.59 11.77 0.50
N GLU A 64 3.78 12.36 0.61
CA GLU A 64 4.65 12.07 1.74
C GLU A 64 4.05 12.70 2.99
N ASP A 65 3.35 11.89 3.78
CA ASP A 65 3.70 11.90 5.18
C ASP A 65 4.99 11.10 5.26
N ARG A 66 6.13 11.79 5.30
CA ARG A 66 7.39 11.12 5.65
C ARG A 66 7.12 10.42 6.96
N ALA A 67 7.24 9.09 6.99
CA ALA A 67 7.25 8.35 8.23
C ALA A 67 8.38 8.93 9.09
N SER A 68 8.04 9.88 9.95
CA SER A 68 8.96 10.55 10.84
C SER A 68 8.84 9.86 12.17
N LEU A 69 9.98 9.43 12.70
CA LEU A 69 10.03 8.96 14.06
C LEU A 69 9.86 10.16 14.99
N PRO A 70 9.06 10.06 16.06
CA PRO A 70 9.01 11.09 17.09
C PRO A 70 10.41 11.45 17.58
N ALA A 71 10.62 12.72 17.93
CA ALA A 71 11.89 13.17 18.48
C ALA A 71 12.26 12.33 19.72
N GLY A 72 13.46 11.74 19.71
CA GLY A 72 13.94 10.89 20.80
C GLY A 72 13.56 9.41 20.67
N THR A 73 12.99 8.96 19.54
CA THR A 73 12.80 7.52 19.30
C THR A 73 14.16 6.82 19.36
N PRO A 74 14.36 5.84 20.26
CA PRO A 74 15.62 5.14 20.38
C PRO A 74 15.90 4.35 19.11
N ASP A 75 17.16 4.39 18.67
CA ASP A 75 17.65 3.51 17.61
C ASP A 75 17.84 2.11 18.23
N ALA A 76 16.74 1.36 18.27
CA ALA A 76 16.71 0.02 18.86
C ALA A 76 17.70 -0.94 18.18
N LEU A 77 17.99 -0.72 16.89
CA LEU A 77 19.00 -1.52 16.18
C LEU A 77 20.40 -1.19 16.69
N ALA A 78 20.72 0.09 16.86
CA ALA A 78 21.99 0.51 17.43
C ALA A 78 22.14 0.10 18.91
N GLU A 79 21.07 0.11 19.69
CA GLU A 79 21.04 -0.43 21.07
C GLU A 79 21.35 -1.91 21.09
N TRP A 80 20.66 -2.69 20.27
CA TRP A 80 20.87 -4.12 20.14
C TRP A 80 22.30 -4.46 19.69
N ASP A 81 22.81 -3.77 18.67
CA ASP A 81 24.17 -3.96 18.15
C ASP A 81 25.24 -3.63 19.20
N ARG A 82 25.00 -2.66 20.09
CA ARG A 82 25.91 -2.33 21.22
C ARG A 82 25.93 -3.42 22.28
N GLU A 83 24.79 -4.01 22.59
CA GLU A 83 24.66 -5.02 23.65
C GLU A 83 25.12 -6.40 23.19
N HIS A 84 24.91 -6.76 21.91
CA HIS A 84 25.06 -8.12 21.41
C HIS A 84 26.16 -8.27 20.34
N GLY A 85 26.80 -7.15 19.95
CA GLY A 85 27.77 -7.08 18.87
C GLY A 85 27.11 -7.17 17.49
N SER A 86 27.74 -6.59 16.45
CA SER A 86 27.16 -6.51 15.09
C SER A 86 27.13 -7.84 14.32
N GLY A 87 27.12 -8.98 15.03
CA GLY A 87 27.16 -10.32 14.50
C GLY A 87 25.86 -10.70 13.79
N ARG A 88 25.55 -10.04 12.66
CA ARG A 88 24.56 -10.52 11.70
C ARG A 88 25.06 -11.85 11.15
N GLN A 89 24.74 -12.95 11.81
CA GLN A 89 24.66 -14.24 11.13
C GLN A 89 23.43 -14.18 10.23
N VAL A 90 23.62 -13.65 9.02
CA VAL A 90 22.67 -13.84 7.95
C VAL A 90 22.73 -15.34 7.65
N ALA A 91 21.74 -16.09 8.13
CA ALA A 91 21.60 -17.49 7.77
C ALA A 91 21.61 -17.59 6.25
N LYS A 92 22.56 -18.36 5.72
CA LYS A 92 22.65 -18.68 4.29
C LYS A 92 21.48 -19.56 3.86
#